data_AF-A0A2S4K8M7-F1
#
_entry.id   AF-A0A2S4K8M7-F1
#
_cell.length_a   1.000
_cell.length_b   1.000
_cell.length_c   1.000
_cell.angle_alpha   90.00
_cell.angle_beta   90.00
_cell.angle_gamma   90.00
#
_symmetry.space_group_name_H-M   'P 1'
#
loop_
_entity.id
_entity.type
_entity.pdbx_description
1 polymer ?
#
loop_
_entity_poly.entity_id
_entity_poly.type
_entity_poly.pdbx_seq_one_letter_code
_entity_poly.pdbx_strand_id
1 'polypeptide(L)'
;MSERQNIDYATAVNLVWLRQMEFAQLLEYADQLAATGSPGLIAVLYRTWLERRPDSPCNPFAWFNLGTVLFGDGDVDGAGQAYEQALALMPDFVQPRFNLGLVRERQGRVDDAIAQWQLVQEHADPGKPEQRPILISALNNQARVQEGRKQFGDAMECLNRSLALEPGQTDVLHHWIFIRAKQCLWPVYEPPAGVSLELLRNSTSALALLSLSDDPQKQLETARGYAQRKLPANLPRLAPQEGYRHEKIRIGYCSSDFCLHPVSMLIVELLELHDRAKFEVYGFCWSPHDGSALRQRVVNAFDHYVDIRALNEEAAARLIRAHEIDILIDLQGQTAGARMHMLALRPAPVQVTYLGLPATTGMSCIDYVIADRFLIPEEYAGNYSEKPIYMPDVYQVSDRKRLCAPAPTRKHCGLPAEGFVFCSFNNNYKYTPEVFDAWMNILRRVPGSVLWLLSDNPWAQASLQREAAARGMAPERLVFAERALPEQYLARYVLPDLFLDTFPFNAGTTANDALWMGVPVLTLTGRSFAARMAGALLTAAGLPELITYDLQAYEDKAVELATTPGACLRLREHLEAVRANGVLFDTPRFARNLEQELIKLLPQKSQCPLNESTE
;
A
#
# COMPACT_ATOMS: atom_id res chain seq x y z
N MET A 1 41.78 -13.00 -16.18
CA MET A 1 42.07 -11.93 -15.20
C MET A 1 42.38 -10.69 -16.02
N SER A 2 41.44 -9.76 -16.15
CA SER A 2 41.63 -8.52 -16.91
C SER A 2 42.56 -7.58 -16.14
N GLU A 3 43.54 -7.00 -16.83
CA GLU A 3 44.41 -5.95 -16.32
C GLU A 3 43.54 -4.78 -15.79
N ARG A 4 43.55 -4.57 -14.47
CA ARG A 4 43.03 -3.33 -13.89
C ARG A 4 44.06 -2.25 -14.23
N GLN A 5 43.71 -1.32 -15.13
CA GLN A 5 44.45 -0.06 -15.25
C GLN A 5 44.51 0.59 -13.86
N ASN A 6 45.72 0.75 -13.34
CA ASN A 6 45.94 1.38 -12.05
C ASN A 6 45.74 2.90 -12.24
N ILE A 7 44.57 3.40 -11.86
CA ILE A 7 44.20 4.82 -11.96
C ILE A 7 45.07 5.60 -10.96
N ASP A 8 46.08 6.34 -11.44
CA ASP A 8 46.97 7.15 -10.57
C ASP A 8 46.27 8.43 -10.12
N TYR A 9 45.39 8.28 -9.12
CA TYR A 9 44.59 9.36 -8.55
C TYR A 9 45.42 10.59 -8.12
N ALA A 10 46.62 10.38 -7.59
CA ALA A 10 47.49 11.47 -7.15
C ALA A 10 47.93 12.34 -8.35
N THR A 11 48.27 11.70 -9.47
CA THR A 11 48.60 12.42 -10.71
C THR A 11 47.41 13.21 -11.23
N ALA A 12 46.20 12.65 -11.24
CA ALA A 12 45.01 13.38 -11.69
C ALA A 12 44.69 14.60 -10.83
N VAL A 13 44.71 14.47 -9.50
CA VAL A 13 44.51 15.61 -8.59
C VAL A 13 45.59 16.66 -8.81
N ASN A 14 46.85 16.27 -8.98
CA ASN A 14 47.94 17.20 -9.24
C ASN A 14 47.77 17.94 -10.58
N LEU A 15 47.35 17.25 -11.64
CA LEU A 15 47.04 17.88 -12.94
C LEU A 15 45.90 18.89 -12.84
N VAL A 16 44.84 18.60 -12.07
CA VAL A 16 43.77 19.56 -11.79
C VAL A 16 44.31 20.75 -10.98
N TRP A 17 45.10 20.48 -9.94
CA TRP A 17 45.68 21.51 -9.05
C TRP A 17 46.56 22.52 -9.79
N LEU A 18 47.40 22.01 -10.69
CA LEU A 18 48.30 22.78 -11.55
C LEU A 18 47.58 23.42 -12.75
N ARG A 19 46.27 23.23 -12.90
CA ARG A 19 45.46 23.71 -14.04
C ARG A 19 45.95 23.16 -15.39
N GLN A 20 46.42 21.93 -15.41
CA GLN A 20 46.95 21.22 -16.59
C GLN A 20 45.96 20.19 -17.17
N MET A 21 44.86 19.92 -16.49
CA MET A 21 43.79 19.04 -16.96
C MET A 21 42.67 19.84 -17.63
N GLU A 22 42.18 19.40 -18.79
CA GLU A 22 40.98 19.94 -19.44
C GLU A 22 39.69 19.32 -18.89
N PHE A 23 38.55 19.99 -19.05
CA PHE A 23 37.29 19.52 -18.45
C PHE A 23 36.84 18.15 -18.99
N ALA A 24 37.06 17.87 -20.28
CA ALA A 24 36.76 16.55 -20.85
C ALA A 24 37.57 15.42 -20.18
N GLN A 25 38.85 15.66 -19.89
CA GLN A 25 39.71 14.70 -19.19
C GLN A 25 39.26 14.50 -17.74
N LEU A 26 38.77 15.56 -17.09
CA LEU A 26 38.17 15.47 -15.76
C LEU A 26 36.95 14.53 -15.74
N LEU A 27 36.07 14.63 -16.74
CA LEU A 27 34.91 13.75 -16.88
C LEU A 27 35.32 12.29 -17.09
N GLU A 28 36.24 12.03 -18.01
CA GLU A 28 36.75 10.68 -18.27
C GLU A 28 37.35 10.06 -16.99
N TYR A 29 38.10 10.84 -16.21
CA TYR A 29 38.70 10.37 -14.97
C TYR A 29 37.65 10.10 -13.88
N ALA A 30 36.63 10.95 -13.78
CA ALA A 30 35.52 10.75 -12.88
C ALA A 30 34.74 9.45 -13.20
N ASP A 31 34.50 9.17 -14.49
CA ASP A 31 33.82 7.95 -14.94
C ASP A 31 34.65 6.70 -14.63
N GLN A 32 35.97 6.75 -14.82
CA GLN A 32 36.88 5.66 -14.45
C GLN A 32 36.85 5.39 -12.94
N LEU A 33 36.87 6.45 -12.10
CA LEU A 33 36.76 6.32 -10.65
C LEU A 33 35.39 5.80 -10.23
N ALA A 34 34.31 6.18 -10.92
CA ALA A 34 32.96 5.68 -10.65
C ALA A 34 32.88 4.16 -10.84
N ALA A 35 33.55 3.62 -11.88
CA ALA A 35 33.66 2.19 -12.11
C ALA A 35 34.39 1.42 -10.97
N THR A 36 35.19 2.12 -10.16
CA THR A 36 35.87 1.53 -8.99
C THR A 36 35.11 1.72 -7.67
N GLY A 37 33.96 2.40 -7.67
CA GLY A 37 33.11 2.60 -6.49
C GLY A 37 33.68 3.58 -5.46
N SER A 38 34.38 4.64 -5.91
CA SER A 38 35.05 5.61 -5.02
C SER A 38 34.45 7.03 -5.12
N PRO A 39 33.20 7.26 -4.71
CA PRO A 39 32.52 8.56 -4.85
C PRO A 39 33.25 9.71 -4.14
N GLY A 40 33.84 9.47 -2.96
CA GLY A 40 34.61 10.47 -2.23
C GLY A 40 35.82 11.01 -3.03
N LEU A 41 36.50 10.15 -3.80
CA LEU A 41 37.64 10.56 -4.63
C LEU A 41 37.20 11.45 -5.80
N ILE A 42 36.05 11.14 -6.40
CA ILE A 42 35.45 11.94 -7.47
C ILE A 42 35.04 13.31 -6.92
N ALA A 43 34.41 13.36 -5.74
CA ALA A 43 34.01 14.60 -5.10
C ALA A 43 35.22 15.52 -4.82
N VAL A 44 36.33 14.97 -4.33
CA VAL A 44 37.58 15.71 -4.13
C VAL A 44 38.11 16.27 -5.45
N LEU A 45 38.07 15.49 -6.53
CA LEU A 45 38.55 15.92 -7.84
C LEU A 45 37.75 17.11 -8.38
N TYR A 46 36.41 17.07 -8.30
CA TYR A 46 35.56 18.21 -8.68
C TYR A 46 35.73 19.42 -7.77
N ARG A 47 35.85 19.23 -6.44
CA ARG A 47 36.13 20.33 -5.51
C ARG A 47 37.47 21.02 -5.84
N THR A 48 38.49 20.23 -6.16
CA THR A 48 39.81 20.72 -6.58
C THR A 48 39.71 21.53 -7.87
N TRP A 49 38.94 21.05 -8.86
CA TRP A 49 38.70 21.78 -10.10
C TRP A 49 38.06 23.15 -9.84
N LEU A 50 36.98 23.16 -9.05
CA LEU A 50 36.21 24.35 -8.72
C LEU A 50 37.02 25.39 -7.95
N GLU A 51 37.83 24.95 -6.98
CA GLU A 51 38.73 25.82 -6.22
C GLU A 51 39.81 26.45 -7.10
N ARG A 52 40.38 25.67 -8.02
CA ARG A 52 41.55 26.11 -8.79
C ARG A 52 41.16 26.88 -10.04
N ARG A 53 39.93 26.75 -10.54
CA ARG A 53 39.42 27.42 -11.74
C ARG A 53 38.09 28.12 -11.47
N PRO A 54 38.03 29.16 -10.60
CA PRO A 54 36.76 29.81 -10.23
C PRO A 54 36.02 30.45 -11.42
N ASP A 55 36.75 30.89 -12.45
CA ASP A 55 36.19 31.59 -13.63
C ASP A 55 35.92 30.66 -14.83
N SER A 56 36.03 29.34 -14.66
CA SER A 56 35.86 28.41 -15.77
C SER A 56 34.41 28.36 -16.25
N PRO A 57 34.15 28.45 -17.58
CA PRO A 57 32.79 28.37 -18.12
C PRO A 57 32.17 26.97 -17.95
N CYS A 58 32.98 25.95 -17.63
CA CYS A 58 32.53 24.59 -17.35
C CYS A 58 32.03 24.40 -15.90
N ASN A 59 32.16 25.41 -15.04
CA ASN A 59 31.84 25.29 -13.61
C ASN A 59 30.38 24.93 -13.29
N PRO A 60 29.36 25.38 -14.06
CA PRO A 60 27.99 24.88 -13.86
C PRO A 60 27.89 23.36 -13.96
N PHE A 61 28.61 22.75 -14.92
CA PHE A 61 28.64 21.30 -15.11
C PHE A 61 29.48 20.59 -14.04
N ALA A 62 30.59 21.19 -13.59
CA ALA A 62 31.40 20.66 -12.50
C ALA A 62 30.60 20.63 -11.17
N TRP A 63 29.86 21.70 -10.86
CA TRP A 63 28.97 21.76 -9.69
C TRP A 63 27.83 20.74 -9.80
N PHE A 64 27.20 20.61 -10.97
CA PHE A 64 26.17 19.60 -11.21
C PHE A 64 26.69 18.17 -10.96
N ASN A 65 27.85 17.83 -11.53
CA ASN A 65 28.43 16.49 -11.38
C ASN A 65 28.86 16.22 -9.94
N LEU A 66 29.44 17.21 -9.25
CA LEU A 66 29.71 17.12 -7.81
C LEU A 66 28.43 16.83 -7.02
N GLY A 67 27.34 17.55 -7.29
CA GLY A 67 26.06 17.32 -6.62
C GLY A 67 25.53 15.90 -6.83
N THR A 68 25.65 15.35 -8.05
CA THR A 68 25.22 13.98 -8.36
C THR A 68 26.03 12.93 -7.61
N VAL A 69 27.35 13.13 -7.50
CA VAL A 69 28.22 12.25 -6.71
C VAL A 69 27.87 12.30 -5.23
N LEU A 70 27.71 13.49 -4.66
CA LEU A 70 27.37 13.68 -3.24
C LEU A 70 26.00 13.07 -2.90
N PHE A 71 25.01 13.24 -3.78
CA PHE A 71 23.67 12.68 -3.57
C PHE A 71 23.70 11.14 -3.55
N GLY A 72 24.49 10.53 -4.44
CA GLY A 72 24.71 9.09 -4.49
C GLY A 72 25.45 8.54 -3.27
N ASP A 73 26.40 9.30 -2.72
CA ASP A 73 27.13 8.97 -1.48
C ASP A 73 26.29 9.19 -0.20
N GLY A 74 25.14 9.86 -0.33
CA GLY A 74 24.24 10.15 0.79
C GLY A 74 24.50 11.49 1.48
N ASP A 75 25.45 12.30 1.00
CA ASP A 75 25.63 13.70 1.40
C ASP A 75 24.56 14.59 0.73
N VAL A 76 23.33 14.50 1.25
CA VAL A 76 22.16 15.19 0.71
C VAL A 76 22.29 16.71 0.81
N ASP A 77 22.90 17.21 1.88
CA ASP A 77 23.08 18.65 2.11
C ASP A 77 24.15 19.23 1.18
N GLY A 78 25.29 18.54 1.05
CA GLY A 78 26.34 18.91 0.11
C GLY A 78 25.88 18.87 -1.34
N ALA A 79 25.05 17.87 -1.70
CA ALA A 79 24.42 17.81 -3.02
C ALA A 79 23.54 19.02 -3.30
N GLY A 80 22.70 19.41 -2.34
CA GLY A 80 21.84 20.59 -2.44
C GLY A 80 22.64 21.87 -2.70
N GLN A 81 23.71 22.09 -1.93
CA GLN A 81 24.59 23.25 -2.10
C GLN A 81 25.25 23.26 -3.49
N ALA A 82 25.74 22.11 -3.96
CA ALA A 82 26.35 22.01 -5.27
C ALA A 82 25.36 22.34 -6.40
N TYR A 83 24.12 21.85 -6.34
CA TYR A 83 23.10 22.19 -7.32
C TYR A 83 22.69 23.67 -7.29
N GLU A 84 22.61 24.28 -6.11
CA GLU A 84 22.37 25.73 -5.98
C GLU A 84 23.49 26.55 -6.63
N GLN A 85 24.75 26.16 -6.45
CA GLN A 85 25.88 26.82 -7.12
C GLN A 85 25.83 26.66 -8.65
N ALA A 86 25.45 25.49 -9.16
CA ALA A 86 25.25 25.28 -10.59
C ALA A 86 24.19 26.23 -11.15
N LEU A 87 23.07 26.40 -10.44
CA LEU A 87 21.95 27.27 -10.82
C LEU A 87 22.28 28.76 -10.68
N ALA A 88 23.11 29.15 -9.71
CA ALA A 88 23.58 30.52 -9.58
C ALA A 88 24.42 30.98 -10.79
N LEU A 89 25.18 30.05 -11.38
CA LEU A 89 26.01 30.32 -12.57
C LEU A 89 25.22 30.14 -13.88
N MET A 90 24.24 29.23 -13.92
CA MET A 90 23.42 28.96 -15.11
C MET A 90 21.95 28.71 -14.70
N PRO A 91 21.11 29.76 -14.59
CA PRO A 91 19.72 29.64 -14.10
C PRO A 91 18.81 28.74 -14.95
N ASP A 92 19.04 28.66 -16.25
CA ASP A 92 18.26 27.85 -17.20
C ASP A 92 18.70 26.36 -17.23
N PHE A 93 19.65 25.97 -16.37
CA PHE A 93 20.14 24.60 -16.31
C PHE A 93 19.13 23.67 -15.60
N VAL A 94 18.31 22.97 -16.39
CA VAL A 94 17.18 22.18 -15.87
C VAL A 94 17.59 20.95 -15.06
N GLN A 95 18.75 20.35 -15.35
CA GLN A 95 19.23 19.12 -14.70
C GLN A 95 19.52 19.32 -13.19
N PRO A 96 20.34 20.31 -12.76
CA PRO A 96 20.50 20.61 -11.33
C PRO A 96 19.18 20.93 -10.63
N ARG A 97 18.27 21.62 -11.31
CA ARG A 97 16.98 22.02 -10.75
C ARG A 97 16.09 20.82 -10.44
N PHE A 98 15.99 19.88 -11.38
CA PHE A 98 15.28 18.61 -11.15
C PHE A 98 15.87 17.83 -9.97
N ASN A 99 17.20 17.70 -9.91
CA ASN A 99 17.88 16.99 -8.81
C ASN A 99 17.77 17.73 -7.47
N LEU A 100 17.72 19.06 -7.46
CA LEU A 100 17.45 19.82 -6.25
C LEU A 100 16.06 19.47 -5.70
N GLY A 101 15.06 19.24 -6.55
CA GLY A 101 13.76 18.70 -6.14
C GLY A 101 13.87 17.35 -5.40
N LEU A 102 14.68 16.42 -5.93
CA LEU A 102 14.95 15.13 -5.27
C LEU A 102 15.64 15.30 -3.90
N VAL A 103 16.61 16.22 -3.82
CA VAL A 103 17.29 16.57 -2.56
C VAL A 103 16.29 17.09 -1.52
N ARG A 104 15.42 18.03 -1.92
CA ARG A 104 14.41 18.62 -1.04
C ARG A 104 13.42 17.59 -0.54
N GLU A 105 12.96 16.70 -1.43
CA GLU A 105 12.10 15.59 -1.04
C GLU A 105 12.77 14.67 -0.01
N ARG A 106 14.03 14.29 -0.25
CA ARG A 106 14.80 13.43 0.67
C ARG A 106 15.04 14.06 2.04
N GLN A 107 15.09 15.40 2.09
CA GLN A 107 15.13 16.18 3.34
C GLN A 107 13.76 16.34 4.02
N GLY A 108 12.68 15.79 3.44
CA GLY A 108 11.30 15.96 3.93
C GLY A 108 10.67 17.31 3.56
N ARG A 109 11.38 18.16 2.80
CA ARG A 109 10.90 19.48 2.35
C ARG A 109 10.13 19.35 1.04
N VAL A 110 8.98 18.68 1.12
CA VAL A 110 8.19 18.32 -0.07
C VAL A 110 7.65 19.55 -0.81
N ASP A 111 7.28 20.63 -0.11
CA ASP A 111 6.85 21.88 -0.77
C ASP A 111 7.99 22.54 -1.57
N ASP A 112 9.20 22.57 -1.02
CA ASP A 112 10.40 23.04 -1.74
C ASP A 112 10.68 22.15 -2.96
N ALA A 113 10.47 20.83 -2.85
CA ALA A 113 10.64 19.89 -3.96
C ALA A 113 9.66 20.18 -5.11
N ILE A 114 8.37 20.37 -4.78
CA ILE A 114 7.33 20.74 -5.74
C ILE A 114 7.70 22.05 -6.44
N ALA A 115 8.14 23.06 -5.69
CA ALA A 115 8.56 24.34 -6.27
C ALA A 115 9.71 24.18 -7.29
N GLN A 116 10.69 23.31 -7.01
CA GLN A 116 11.76 23.03 -7.98
C GLN A 116 11.26 22.33 -9.23
N TRP A 117 10.37 21.34 -9.11
CA TRP A 117 9.81 20.64 -10.27
C TRP A 117 8.84 21.51 -11.10
N GLN A 118 8.14 22.46 -10.47
CA GLN A 118 7.37 23.49 -11.17
C GLN A 118 8.28 24.40 -12.00
N LEU A 119 9.40 24.86 -11.42
CA LEU A 119 10.38 25.64 -12.17
C LEU A 119 11.01 24.85 -13.33
N VAL A 120 11.21 23.52 -13.20
CA VAL A 120 11.60 22.67 -14.34
C VAL A 120 10.53 22.72 -15.44
N GLN A 121 9.25 22.65 -15.08
CA GLN A 121 8.15 22.70 -16.06
C GLN A 121 8.03 24.05 -16.78
N GLU A 122 8.41 25.13 -16.13
CA GLU A 122 8.40 26.48 -16.72
C GLU A 122 9.56 26.72 -17.70
N HIS A 123 10.73 26.14 -17.42
CA HIS A 123 11.96 26.43 -18.16
C HIS A 123 12.38 25.34 -19.15
N ALA A 124 11.87 24.11 -19.01
CA ALA A 124 12.16 23.03 -19.94
C ALA A 124 11.37 23.19 -21.25
N ASP A 125 12.06 23.05 -22.37
CA ASP A 125 11.46 23.03 -23.70
C ASP A 125 11.07 21.59 -24.09
N PRO A 126 9.76 21.25 -24.20
CA PRO A 126 9.32 19.91 -24.58
C PRO A 126 9.71 19.53 -26.02
N GLY A 127 10.06 20.50 -26.87
CA GLY A 127 10.57 20.28 -28.23
C GLY A 127 12.02 19.81 -28.27
N LYS A 128 12.78 19.98 -27.19
CA LYS A 128 14.18 19.54 -27.06
C LYS A 128 14.26 18.10 -26.55
N PRO A 129 14.76 17.14 -27.35
CA PRO A 129 14.82 15.73 -26.97
C PRO A 129 15.59 15.47 -25.66
N GLU A 130 16.59 16.29 -25.36
CA GLU A 130 17.42 16.19 -24.17
C GLU A 130 16.73 16.72 -22.89
N GLN A 131 15.73 17.59 -23.01
CA GLN A 131 15.02 18.17 -21.86
C GLN A 131 13.69 17.46 -21.58
N ARG A 132 13.05 16.88 -22.60
CA ARG A 132 11.76 16.19 -22.48
C ARG A 132 11.74 15.08 -21.41
N PRO A 133 12.74 14.20 -21.27
CA PRO A 133 12.75 13.18 -20.21
C PRO A 133 12.80 13.76 -18.79
N ILE A 134 13.50 14.89 -18.61
CA ILE A 134 13.61 15.58 -17.31
C ILE A 134 12.27 16.23 -16.96
N LEU A 135 11.61 16.86 -17.94
CA LEU A 135 10.26 17.41 -17.78
C LEU A 135 9.25 16.33 -17.37
N ILE A 136 9.25 15.20 -18.07
CA ILE A 136 8.40 14.04 -17.74
C ILE A 136 8.69 13.56 -16.31
N SER A 137 9.96 13.43 -15.94
CA SER A 137 10.36 12.98 -14.59
C SER A 137 9.92 13.98 -13.50
N ALA A 138 10.02 15.28 -13.75
CA ALA A 138 9.55 16.32 -12.84
C ALA A 138 8.03 16.26 -12.63
N LEU A 139 7.25 16.12 -13.72
CA LEU A 139 5.81 15.92 -13.67
C LEU A 139 5.43 14.66 -12.89
N ASN A 140 6.10 13.53 -13.15
CA ASN A 140 5.82 12.27 -12.49
C ASN A 140 6.14 12.32 -10.99
N ASN A 141 7.26 12.94 -10.60
CA ASN A 141 7.64 13.10 -9.20
C ASN A 141 6.67 14.03 -8.46
N GLN A 142 6.30 15.16 -9.06
CA GLN A 142 5.30 16.06 -8.50
C GLN A 142 3.95 15.36 -8.33
N ALA A 143 3.51 14.60 -9.34
CA ALA A 143 2.27 13.83 -9.27
C ALA A 143 2.29 12.83 -8.11
N ARG A 144 3.38 12.07 -7.96
CA ARG A 144 3.53 11.07 -6.89
C ARG A 144 3.44 11.68 -5.49
N VAL A 145 4.14 12.80 -5.24
CA VAL A 145 4.09 13.44 -3.91
C VAL A 145 2.73 14.07 -3.64
N GLN A 146 2.08 14.63 -4.66
CA GLN A 146 0.74 15.19 -4.54
C GLN A 146 -0.31 14.11 -4.30
N GLU A 147 -0.19 12.95 -4.95
CA GLU A 147 -1.03 11.79 -4.65
C GLU A 147 -0.85 11.33 -3.20
N GLY A 148 0.40 11.26 -2.71
CA GLY A 148 0.70 10.91 -1.32
C GLY A 148 0.07 11.88 -0.30
N ARG A 149 -0.02 13.16 -0.66
CA ARG A 149 -0.71 14.22 0.11
C ARG A 149 -2.22 14.28 -0.14
N LYS A 150 -2.77 13.36 -0.93
CA LYS A 150 -4.17 13.31 -1.40
C LYS A 150 -4.62 14.56 -2.16
N GLN A 151 -3.70 15.31 -2.76
CA GLN A 151 -4.00 16.42 -3.67
C GLN A 151 -4.27 15.87 -5.08
N PHE A 152 -5.40 15.18 -5.23
CA PHE A 152 -5.68 14.40 -6.44
C PHE A 152 -5.90 15.26 -7.69
N GLY A 153 -6.39 16.50 -7.55
CA GLY A 153 -6.50 17.45 -8.65
C GLY A 153 -5.13 17.77 -9.25
N ASP A 154 -4.19 18.24 -8.42
CA ASP A 154 -2.83 18.59 -8.82
C ASP A 154 -2.07 17.38 -9.37
N ALA A 155 -2.25 16.21 -8.74
CA ALA A 155 -1.64 14.97 -9.22
C ALA A 155 -2.15 14.61 -10.63
N MET A 156 -3.47 14.66 -10.86
CA MET A 156 -4.05 14.39 -12.17
C MET A 156 -3.59 15.38 -13.24
N GLU A 157 -3.45 16.66 -12.91
CA GLU A 157 -2.93 17.65 -13.85
C GLU A 157 -1.52 17.28 -14.32
N CYS A 158 -0.63 16.94 -13.38
CA CYS A 158 0.74 16.52 -13.69
C CYS A 158 0.78 15.23 -14.52
N LEU A 159 -0.02 14.21 -14.15
CA LEU A 159 -0.10 12.95 -14.88
C LEU A 159 -0.63 13.15 -16.30
N ASN A 160 -1.68 13.97 -16.49
CA ASN A 160 -2.24 14.26 -17.82
C ASN A 160 -1.21 14.93 -18.73
N ARG A 161 -0.46 15.91 -18.20
CA ARG A 161 0.62 16.58 -18.95
C ARG A 161 1.75 15.62 -19.27
N SER A 162 2.12 14.74 -18.34
CA SER A 162 3.13 13.70 -18.57
C SER A 162 2.69 12.72 -19.67
N LEU A 163 1.46 12.23 -19.63
CA LEU A 163 0.91 11.31 -20.65
C LEU A 163 0.73 11.97 -22.02
N ALA A 164 0.46 13.27 -22.08
CA ALA A 164 0.44 14.02 -23.33
C ALA A 164 1.84 14.09 -23.98
N LEU A 165 2.90 14.10 -23.16
CA LEU A 165 4.28 14.03 -23.64
C LEU A 165 4.71 12.59 -23.95
N GLU A 166 4.29 11.59 -23.19
CA GLU A 166 4.65 10.20 -23.43
C GLU A 166 3.50 9.27 -23.01
N PRO A 167 2.61 8.86 -23.93
CA PRO A 167 1.41 8.08 -23.61
C PRO A 167 1.72 6.65 -23.11
N GLY A 168 2.88 6.09 -23.43
CA GLY A 168 3.26 4.70 -23.16
C GLY A 168 3.67 4.38 -21.70
N GLN A 169 3.58 5.35 -20.79
CA GLN A 169 4.12 5.23 -19.43
C GLN A 169 3.25 4.36 -18.51
N THR A 170 3.52 3.06 -18.40
CA THR A 170 2.73 2.12 -17.57
C THR A 170 2.71 2.49 -16.07
N ASP A 171 3.87 2.94 -15.55
CA ASP A 171 4.01 3.42 -14.17
C ASP A 171 3.34 4.80 -13.96
N VAL A 172 2.88 5.50 -14.99
CA VAL A 172 2.05 6.71 -14.83
C VAL A 172 0.56 6.33 -14.94
N LEU A 173 0.23 5.45 -15.88
CA LEU A 173 -1.13 4.99 -16.12
C LEU A 173 -1.74 4.28 -14.90
N HIS A 174 -0.99 3.45 -14.17
CA HIS A 174 -1.55 2.80 -12.98
C HIS A 174 -1.97 3.80 -11.88
N HIS A 175 -1.17 4.86 -11.66
CA HIS A 175 -1.51 5.94 -10.74
C HIS A 175 -2.72 6.74 -11.24
N TRP A 176 -2.73 7.07 -12.53
CA TRP A 176 -3.82 7.80 -13.19
C TRP A 176 -5.18 7.08 -13.05
N ILE A 177 -5.21 5.77 -13.33
CA ILE A 177 -6.40 4.91 -13.19
C ILE A 177 -6.89 4.92 -11.74
N PHE A 178 -5.99 4.71 -10.78
CA PHE A 178 -6.40 4.56 -9.39
C PHE A 178 -6.83 5.88 -8.76
N ILE A 179 -6.22 7.00 -9.14
CA ILE A 179 -6.66 8.34 -8.72
C ILE A 179 -8.07 8.65 -9.26
N ARG A 180 -8.41 8.27 -10.48
CA ARG A 180 -9.80 8.39 -10.98
C ARG A 180 -10.78 7.56 -10.17
N ALA A 181 -10.43 6.32 -9.83
CA ALA A 181 -11.25 5.50 -8.95
C ALA A 181 -11.43 6.16 -7.56
N LYS A 182 -10.35 6.69 -6.95
CA LYS A 182 -10.39 7.42 -5.67
C LYS A 182 -11.29 8.66 -5.71
N GLN A 183 -11.42 9.30 -6.87
CA GLN A 183 -12.27 10.48 -7.08
C GLN A 183 -13.68 10.14 -7.59
N CYS A 184 -14.02 8.85 -7.76
CA CYS A 184 -15.27 8.41 -8.39
C CYS A 184 -15.50 9.07 -9.77
N LEU A 185 -14.44 9.25 -10.56
CA LEU A 185 -14.54 9.74 -11.94
C LEU A 185 -14.86 8.56 -12.86
N TRP A 186 -16.12 8.45 -13.23
CA TRP A 186 -16.64 7.35 -14.03
C TRP A 186 -16.94 7.78 -15.48
N PRO A 187 -16.65 6.92 -16.49
CA PRO A 187 -16.00 5.62 -16.37
C PRO A 187 -14.50 5.76 -16.02
N VAL A 188 -13.98 4.83 -15.20
CA VAL A 188 -12.58 4.88 -14.75
C VAL A 188 -11.60 4.75 -15.92
N TYR A 189 -11.92 3.89 -16.90
CA TYR A 189 -11.11 3.62 -18.09
C TYR A 189 -11.39 4.55 -19.29
N GLU A 190 -11.87 5.77 -19.05
CA GLU A 190 -11.94 6.78 -20.10
C GLU A 190 -10.52 7.11 -20.59
N PRO A 191 -10.10 6.78 -21.83
CA PRO A 191 -8.71 6.90 -22.21
C PRO A 191 -8.26 8.35 -22.37
N PRO A 192 -7.11 8.76 -21.78
CA PRO A 192 -6.49 10.02 -22.16
C PRO A 192 -5.99 9.96 -23.61
N ALA A 193 -5.78 11.13 -24.21
CA ALA A 193 -5.34 11.22 -25.61
C ALA A 193 -4.05 10.42 -25.86
N GLY A 194 -4.03 9.63 -26.94
CA GLY A 194 -2.87 8.81 -27.32
C GLY A 194 -2.73 7.49 -26.54
N VAL A 195 -3.61 7.19 -25.58
CA VAL A 195 -3.58 5.94 -24.79
C VAL A 195 -4.72 5.02 -25.22
N SER A 196 -4.42 3.75 -25.49
CA SER A 196 -5.45 2.76 -25.81
C SER A 196 -6.10 2.19 -24.54
N LEU A 197 -7.35 1.75 -24.66
CA LEU A 197 -8.05 1.04 -23.58
C LEU A 197 -7.32 -0.25 -23.15
N GLU A 198 -6.68 -0.93 -24.10
CA GLU A 198 -5.86 -2.12 -23.83
C GLU A 198 -4.65 -1.76 -22.96
N LEU A 199 -3.94 -0.68 -23.30
CA LEU A 199 -2.78 -0.23 -22.52
C LEU A 199 -3.18 0.16 -21.10
N LEU A 200 -4.33 0.83 -20.91
CA LEU A 200 -4.87 1.11 -19.57
C LEU A 200 -5.13 -0.16 -18.77
N ARG A 201 -5.81 -1.14 -19.36
CA ARG A 201 -6.12 -2.42 -18.71
C ARG A 201 -4.84 -3.15 -18.32
N ASN A 202 -3.84 -3.20 -19.21
CA ASN A 202 -2.55 -3.85 -18.96
C ASN A 202 -1.69 -3.09 -17.93
N SER A 203 -1.92 -1.80 -17.77
CA SER A 203 -1.24 -0.95 -16.78
C SER A 203 -1.95 -0.89 -15.43
N THR A 204 -3.10 -1.54 -15.26
CA THR A 204 -3.83 -1.48 -13.99
C THR A 204 -3.07 -2.24 -12.90
N SER A 205 -2.86 -1.59 -11.74
CA SER A 205 -2.18 -2.24 -10.61
C SER A 205 -3.05 -3.34 -9.99
N ALA A 206 -2.42 -4.32 -9.32
CA ALA A 206 -3.15 -5.37 -8.62
C ALA A 206 -4.19 -4.82 -7.63
N LEU A 207 -3.83 -3.78 -6.87
CA LEU A 207 -4.73 -3.13 -5.91
C LEU A 207 -5.90 -2.40 -6.58
N ALA A 208 -5.65 -1.66 -7.67
CA ALA A 208 -6.72 -0.95 -8.38
C ALA A 208 -7.68 -1.93 -9.07
N LEU A 209 -7.15 -3.05 -9.56
CA LEU A 209 -7.95 -4.08 -10.24
C LEU A 209 -9.01 -4.70 -9.32
N LEU A 210 -8.80 -4.73 -8.00
CA LEU A 210 -9.76 -5.26 -7.03
C LEU A 210 -11.10 -4.51 -7.08
N SER A 211 -11.07 -3.21 -7.36
CA SER A 211 -12.28 -2.39 -7.53
C SER A 211 -12.92 -2.50 -8.91
N LEU A 212 -12.20 -3.05 -9.90
CA LEU A 212 -12.56 -2.98 -11.31
C LEU A 212 -12.88 -4.36 -11.91
N SER A 213 -12.62 -5.45 -11.19
CA SER A 213 -12.85 -6.80 -11.68
C SER A 213 -13.01 -7.80 -10.54
N ASP A 214 -14.10 -8.58 -10.61
CA ASP A 214 -14.34 -9.75 -9.78
C ASP A 214 -13.76 -11.04 -10.38
N ASP A 215 -12.85 -10.95 -11.36
CA ASP A 215 -12.27 -12.14 -11.99
C ASP A 215 -10.95 -12.53 -11.28
N PRO A 216 -10.95 -13.58 -10.43
CA PRO A 216 -9.74 -13.97 -9.71
C PRO A 216 -8.61 -14.43 -10.64
N GLN A 217 -8.91 -14.98 -11.82
CA GLN A 217 -7.88 -15.37 -12.78
C GLN A 217 -7.17 -14.13 -13.33
N LYS A 218 -7.93 -13.10 -13.71
CA LYS A 218 -7.37 -11.82 -14.17
C LYS A 218 -6.55 -11.11 -13.09
N GLN A 219 -7.00 -11.20 -11.83
CA GLN A 219 -6.24 -10.69 -10.69
C GLN A 219 -4.89 -11.41 -10.54
N LEU A 220 -4.87 -12.75 -10.69
CA LEU A 220 -3.63 -13.54 -10.67
C LEU A 220 -2.67 -13.19 -11.80
N GLU A 221 -3.17 -13.09 -13.04
CA GLU A 221 -2.37 -12.73 -14.21
C GLU A 221 -1.73 -11.35 -14.04
N THR A 222 -2.50 -10.40 -13.51
CA THR A 222 -2.02 -9.03 -13.22
C THR A 222 -0.95 -9.02 -12.13
N ALA A 223 -1.19 -9.70 -11.02
CA ALA A 223 -0.25 -9.80 -9.90
C ALA A 223 1.07 -10.47 -10.31
N ARG A 224 0.99 -11.58 -11.07
CA ARG A 224 2.17 -12.27 -11.64
C ARG A 224 2.93 -11.39 -12.62
N GLY A 225 2.23 -10.73 -13.54
CA GLY A 225 2.85 -9.84 -14.52
C GLY A 225 3.58 -8.68 -13.84
N TYR A 226 3.01 -8.12 -12.76
CA TYR A 226 3.68 -7.09 -11.97
C TYR A 226 4.92 -7.63 -11.26
N ALA A 227 4.82 -8.77 -10.58
CA ALA A 227 5.95 -9.40 -9.90
C ALA A 227 7.10 -9.72 -10.87
N GLN A 228 6.81 -10.27 -12.05
CA GLN A 228 7.80 -10.59 -13.08
C GLN A 228 8.52 -9.36 -13.65
N ARG A 229 7.85 -8.20 -13.74
CA ARG A 229 8.46 -6.96 -14.21
C ARG A 229 9.35 -6.30 -13.15
N LYS A 230 9.01 -6.44 -11.88
CA LYS A 230 9.69 -5.75 -10.77
C LYS A 230 10.75 -6.61 -10.07
N LEU A 231 10.71 -7.94 -10.23
CA LEU A 231 11.68 -8.87 -9.63
C LEU A 231 12.64 -9.46 -10.67
N PRO A 232 13.95 -9.56 -10.36
CA PRO A 232 14.89 -10.33 -11.16
C PRO A 232 14.49 -11.81 -11.23
N ALA A 233 14.69 -12.44 -12.39
CA ALA A 233 14.28 -13.83 -12.62
C ALA A 233 15.01 -14.88 -11.76
N ASN A 234 16.26 -14.59 -11.33
CA ASN A 234 17.13 -15.53 -10.63
C ASN A 234 17.68 -14.91 -9.34
N LEU A 235 16.87 -14.89 -8.28
CA LEU A 235 17.30 -14.44 -6.96
C LEU A 235 17.75 -15.63 -6.09
N PRO A 236 18.83 -15.47 -5.29
CA PRO A 236 19.26 -16.52 -4.37
C PRO A 236 18.25 -16.67 -3.23
N ARG A 237 18.03 -17.92 -2.81
CA ARG A 237 17.34 -18.22 -1.54
C ARG A 237 18.35 -18.05 -0.40
N LEU A 238 18.01 -17.21 0.59
CA LEU A 238 18.85 -16.98 1.76
C LEU A 238 18.62 -18.01 2.88
N ALA A 239 17.37 -18.41 3.14
CA ALA A 239 17.03 -19.39 4.17
C ALA A 239 17.35 -20.84 3.75
N PRO A 240 17.76 -21.72 4.67
CA PRO A 240 17.92 -23.14 4.38
C PRO A 240 16.55 -23.76 4.07
N GLN A 241 16.50 -24.68 3.11
CA GLN A 241 15.25 -25.32 2.72
C GLN A 241 14.66 -26.21 3.83
N GLU A 242 15.54 -26.85 4.62
CA GLU A 242 15.17 -27.71 5.75
C GLU A 242 14.68 -26.93 6.99
N GLY A 243 14.73 -25.59 6.95
CA GLY A 243 14.42 -24.73 8.07
C GLY A 243 15.48 -24.75 9.17
N TYR A 244 15.10 -24.32 10.37
CA TYR A 244 15.97 -24.19 11.53
C TYR A 244 15.57 -25.15 12.65
N ARG A 245 16.38 -25.18 13.71
CA ARG A 245 16.12 -25.97 14.91
C ARG A 245 16.18 -25.07 16.13
N HIS A 246 15.01 -24.72 16.64
CA HIS A 246 14.85 -23.89 17.83
C HIS A 246 14.04 -24.64 18.91
N GLU A 247 14.15 -24.18 20.15
CA GLU A 247 13.26 -24.60 21.23
C GLU A 247 11.83 -24.10 21.00
N LYS A 248 11.69 -22.81 20.63
CA LYS A 248 10.44 -22.14 20.24
C LYS A 248 10.44 -21.81 18.75
N ILE A 249 9.28 -21.87 18.11
CA ILE A 249 9.10 -21.50 16.71
C ILE A 249 9.21 -19.97 16.59
N ARG A 250 10.08 -19.48 15.71
CA ARG A 250 10.22 -18.04 15.44
C ARG A 250 9.27 -17.59 14.34
N ILE A 251 8.30 -16.76 14.68
CA ILE A 251 7.37 -16.13 13.72
C ILE A 251 7.79 -14.68 13.52
N GLY A 252 8.03 -14.27 12.28
CA GLY A 252 8.24 -12.88 11.91
C GLY A 252 7.02 -12.30 11.23
N TYR A 253 6.58 -11.11 11.65
CA TYR A 253 5.60 -10.30 10.94
C TYR A 253 6.29 -9.11 10.29
N CYS A 254 6.08 -8.88 9.00
CA CYS A 254 6.70 -7.75 8.30
C CYS A 254 5.66 -6.81 7.66
N SER A 255 5.78 -5.51 7.92
CA SER A 255 4.81 -4.51 7.43
C SER A 255 5.33 -3.07 7.41
N SER A 256 4.80 -2.26 6.49
CA SER A 256 4.86 -0.79 6.54
C SER A 256 3.78 -0.16 7.42
N ASP A 257 2.98 -0.97 8.10
CA ASP A 257 1.69 -0.53 8.64
C ASP A 257 1.57 -0.75 10.15
N PHE A 258 2.69 -0.90 10.87
CA PHE A 258 2.74 -0.88 12.34
C PHE A 258 2.54 0.54 12.93
N CYS A 259 1.55 1.25 12.40
CA CYS A 259 1.12 2.59 12.75
C CYS A 259 -0.42 2.62 12.82
N LEU A 260 -1.03 3.80 12.81
CA LEU A 260 -2.48 4.00 12.72
C LEU A 260 -3.01 3.58 11.35
N HIS A 261 -3.08 2.27 11.14
CA HIS A 261 -3.47 1.64 9.88
C HIS A 261 -4.39 0.44 10.12
N PRO A 262 -5.34 0.14 9.21
CA PRO A 262 -6.27 -0.98 9.34
C PRO A 262 -5.63 -2.34 9.66
N VAL A 263 -4.45 -2.63 9.12
CA VAL A 263 -3.70 -3.87 9.44
C VAL A 263 -3.41 -3.94 10.94
N SER A 264 -2.77 -2.92 11.51
CA SER A 264 -2.48 -2.85 12.95
C SER A 264 -3.74 -2.88 13.81
N MET A 265 -4.80 -2.18 13.37
CA MET A 265 -6.06 -2.15 14.11
C MET A 265 -6.71 -3.53 14.26
N LEU A 266 -6.51 -4.43 13.29
CA LEU A 266 -7.05 -5.78 13.34
C LEU A 266 -6.12 -6.75 14.09
N ILE A 267 -4.81 -6.70 13.84
CA ILE A 267 -3.89 -7.74 14.32
C ILE A 267 -3.32 -7.50 15.71
N VAL A 268 -3.41 -6.29 16.26
CA VAL A 268 -2.66 -5.95 17.49
C VAL A 268 -2.94 -6.91 18.65
N GLU A 269 -4.20 -7.35 18.82
CA GLU A 269 -4.53 -8.32 19.85
C GLU A 269 -4.05 -9.74 19.52
N LEU A 270 -3.99 -10.14 18.24
CA LEU A 270 -3.38 -11.41 17.82
C LEU A 270 -1.92 -11.48 18.25
N LEU A 271 -1.16 -10.42 18.01
CA LEU A 271 0.25 -10.33 18.37
C LEU A 271 0.44 -10.48 19.89
N GLU A 272 -0.43 -9.84 20.68
CA GLU A 272 -0.44 -9.93 22.15
C GLU A 272 -0.76 -11.34 22.67
N LEU A 273 -1.51 -12.14 21.90
CA LEU A 273 -2.09 -13.42 22.35
C LEU A 273 -1.28 -14.67 21.98
N HIS A 274 -0.24 -14.54 21.14
CA HIS A 274 0.60 -15.67 20.78
C HIS A 274 1.16 -16.42 22.01
N ASP A 275 1.14 -17.75 22.00
CA ASP A 275 1.63 -18.61 23.08
C ASP A 275 3.16 -18.53 23.17
N ARG A 276 3.66 -17.64 24.03
CA ARG A 276 5.10 -17.41 24.25
C ARG A 276 5.85 -18.61 24.83
N ALA A 277 5.16 -19.67 25.25
CA ALA A 277 5.81 -20.93 25.61
C ALA A 277 6.23 -21.73 24.36
N LYS A 278 5.57 -21.52 23.22
CA LYS A 278 5.83 -22.23 21.96
C LYS A 278 6.44 -21.34 20.87
N PHE A 279 6.13 -20.04 20.91
CA PHE A 279 6.50 -19.10 19.87
C PHE A 279 7.38 -17.98 20.42
N GLU A 280 8.28 -17.49 19.57
CA GLU A 280 9.04 -16.25 19.74
C GLU A 280 8.66 -15.33 18.57
N VAL A 281 8.15 -14.13 18.86
CA VAL A 281 7.44 -13.28 17.89
C VAL A 281 8.27 -12.03 17.56
N TYR A 282 8.60 -11.88 16.27
CA TYR A 282 9.38 -10.79 15.71
C TYR A 282 8.51 -9.85 14.88
N GLY A 283 8.78 -8.55 14.96
CA GLY A 283 8.17 -7.52 14.11
C GLY A 283 9.22 -6.78 13.28
N PHE A 284 9.21 -6.95 11.97
CA PHE A 284 10.09 -6.25 11.02
C PHE A 284 9.35 -5.08 10.38
N CYS A 285 9.69 -3.86 10.78
CA CYS A 285 8.86 -2.69 10.54
C CYS A 285 9.52 -1.68 9.61
N TRP A 286 8.76 -1.15 8.65
CA TRP A 286 9.15 0.07 7.94
C TRP A 286 8.09 1.17 7.88
N SER A 287 7.15 1.16 8.82
CA SER A 287 6.13 2.21 8.95
C SER A 287 6.68 3.57 9.38
N PRO A 288 6.03 4.67 9.04
CA PRO A 288 6.26 5.95 9.70
C PRO A 288 6.14 5.83 11.24
N HIS A 289 6.90 6.67 11.95
CA HIS A 289 6.70 6.87 13.40
C HIS A 289 5.61 7.90 13.60
N ASP A 290 4.38 7.46 13.76
CA ASP A 290 3.20 8.33 13.89
C ASP A 290 2.89 8.76 15.33
N GLY A 291 3.60 8.20 16.32
CA GLY A 291 3.40 8.48 17.75
C GLY A 291 2.07 7.98 18.31
N SER A 292 1.33 7.13 17.59
CA SER A 292 0.00 6.68 18.02
C SER A 292 0.07 5.67 19.16
N ALA A 293 -0.95 5.66 20.02
CA ALA A 293 -1.09 4.65 21.08
C ALA A 293 -1.18 3.22 20.50
N LEU A 294 -1.81 3.07 19.33
CA LEU A 294 -1.88 1.80 18.61
C LEU A 294 -0.48 1.30 18.23
N ARG A 295 0.36 2.18 17.68
CA ARG A 295 1.75 1.84 17.36
C ARG A 295 2.51 1.34 18.59
N GLN A 296 2.41 2.06 19.71
CA GLN A 296 3.09 1.64 20.93
C GLN A 296 2.64 0.24 21.38
N ARG A 297 1.33 -0.03 21.27
CA ARG A 297 0.75 -1.33 21.62
C ARG A 297 1.23 -2.46 20.69
N VAL A 298 1.30 -2.20 19.38
CA VAL A 298 1.87 -3.15 18.40
C VAL A 298 3.35 -3.43 18.69
N VAL A 299 4.16 -2.39 18.92
CA VAL A 299 5.59 -2.55 19.24
C VAL A 299 5.78 -3.38 20.51
N ASN A 300 4.99 -3.11 21.55
CA ASN A 300 5.05 -3.84 22.82
C ASN A 300 4.55 -5.28 22.73
N ALA A 301 3.81 -5.63 21.67
CA ALA A 301 3.31 -6.99 21.46
C ALA A 301 4.39 -7.93 20.93
N PHE A 302 5.49 -7.44 20.37
CA PHE A 302 6.59 -8.28 19.88
C PHE A 302 7.59 -8.61 20.98
N ASP A 303 8.14 -9.83 20.97
CA ASP A 303 9.32 -10.15 21.78
C ASP A 303 10.55 -9.39 21.24
N HIS A 304 10.60 -9.22 19.91
CA HIS A 304 11.65 -8.47 19.22
C HIS A 304 11.05 -7.55 18.16
N TYR A 305 11.21 -6.24 18.36
CA TYR A 305 10.83 -5.25 17.37
C TYR A 305 12.06 -4.71 16.63
N VAL A 306 12.07 -4.83 15.31
CA VAL A 306 13.21 -4.49 14.44
C VAL A 306 12.78 -3.44 13.43
N ASP A 307 13.34 -2.22 13.55
CA ASP A 307 13.17 -1.15 12.58
C ASP A 307 14.09 -1.35 11.37
N ILE A 308 13.51 -1.56 10.19
CA ILE A 308 14.24 -1.80 8.93
C ILE A 308 14.08 -0.67 7.92
N ARG A 309 13.63 0.54 8.34
CA ARG A 309 13.36 1.67 7.43
C ARG A 309 14.58 2.14 6.68
N ALA A 310 15.70 2.26 7.39
CA ALA A 310 16.98 2.70 6.83
C ALA A 310 17.67 1.62 5.98
N LEU A 311 17.19 0.38 6.03
CA LEU A 311 17.75 -0.73 5.27
C LEU A 311 17.10 -0.81 3.89
N ASN A 312 17.94 -1.03 2.88
CA ASN A 312 17.45 -1.51 1.58
C ASN A 312 16.90 -2.95 1.72
N GLU A 313 16.21 -3.41 0.69
CA GLU A 313 15.50 -4.71 0.73
C GLU A 313 16.44 -5.91 0.90
N GLU A 314 17.65 -5.88 0.32
CA GLU A 314 18.62 -6.97 0.47
C GLU A 314 19.19 -7.04 1.89
N ALA A 315 19.58 -5.90 2.46
CA ALA A 315 20.07 -5.81 3.83
C ALA A 315 18.99 -6.23 4.82
N ALA A 316 17.73 -5.82 4.59
CA ALA A 316 16.59 -6.27 5.38
C ALA A 316 16.40 -7.79 5.30
N ALA A 317 16.46 -8.39 4.10
CA ALA A 317 16.34 -9.84 3.94
C ALA A 317 17.47 -10.60 4.65
N ARG A 318 18.72 -10.11 4.57
CA ARG A 318 19.86 -10.70 5.29
C ARG A 318 19.70 -10.60 6.81
N LEU A 319 19.15 -9.50 7.31
CA LEU A 319 18.85 -9.32 8.73
C LEU A 319 17.76 -10.29 9.20
N ILE A 320 16.64 -10.41 8.47
CA ILE A 320 15.58 -11.39 8.76
C ILE A 320 16.16 -12.81 8.77
N ARG A 321 17.00 -13.14 7.79
CA ARG A 321 17.70 -14.43 7.72
C ARG A 321 18.60 -14.68 8.93
N ALA A 322 19.30 -13.66 9.43
CA ALA A 322 20.19 -13.77 10.58
C ALA A 322 19.44 -14.02 11.91
N HIS A 323 18.16 -13.63 11.98
CA HIS A 323 17.28 -13.98 13.09
C HIS A 323 16.72 -15.41 13.01
N GLU A 324 17.01 -16.14 11.93
CA GLU A 324 16.56 -17.52 11.72
C GLU A 324 15.03 -17.65 11.86
N ILE A 325 14.29 -16.75 11.21
CA ILE A 325 12.81 -16.77 11.24
C ILE A 325 12.30 -18.05 10.56
N ASP A 326 11.53 -18.87 11.27
CA ASP A 326 10.95 -20.12 10.76
C ASP A 326 9.78 -19.82 9.81
N ILE A 327 8.90 -18.89 10.19
CA ILE A 327 7.73 -18.49 9.40
C ILE A 327 7.71 -16.97 9.29
N LEU A 328 7.81 -16.45 8.07
CA LEU A 328 7.66 -15.01 7.81
C LEU A 328 6.26 -14.73 7.26
N ILE A 329 5.49 -13.92 7.98
CA ILE A 329 4.16 -13.45 7.63
C ILE A 329 4.27 -12.05 7.03
N ASP A 330 4.06 -11.97 5.72
CA ASP A 330 3.91 -10.73 4.97
C ASP A 330 2.51 -10.15 5.18
N LEU A 331 2.47 -8.97 5.82
CA LEU A 331 1.24 -8.21 6.04
C LEU A 331 1.07 -7.07 5.03
N GLN A 332 1.82 -7.09 3.92
CA GLN A 332 1.84 -6.02 2.93
C GLN A 332 1.23 -6.44 1.60
N GLY A 333 1.70 -7.56 1.03
CA GLY A 333 1.45 -7.93 -0.36
C GLY A 333 1.95 -6.85 -1.33
N GLN A 334 1.17 -6.60 -2.40
CA GLN A 334 1.47 -5.60 -3.44
C GLN A 334 0.78 -4.24 -3.18
N THR A 335 0.74 -3.80 -1.92
CA THR A 335 0.19 -2.49 -1.52
C THR A 335 1.29 -1.42 -1.44
N ALA A 336 0.91 -0.17 -1.11
CA ALA A 336 1.87 0.92 -1.00
C ALA A 336 2.95 0.61 0.04
N GLY A 337 4.23 0.73 -0.33
CA GLY A 337 5.35 0.38 0.56
C GLY A 337 5.79 -1.09 0.47
N ALA A 338 5.25 -1.90 -0.44
CA ALA A 338 5.68 -3.28 -0.69
C ALA A 338 7.20 -3.41 -0.86
N ARG A 339 7.79 -4.36 -0.12
CA ARG A 339 9.20 -4.76 -0.22
C ARG A 339 9.31 -6.15 -0.85
N MET A 340 8.97 -6.24 -2.15
CA MET A 340 8.90 -7.53 -2.85
C MET A 340 10.26 -8.20 -3.00
N HIS A 341 11.34 -7.44 -3.22
CA HIS A 341 12.68 -8.00 -3.40
C HIS A 341 13.18 -8.64 -2.10
N MET A 342 12.82 -8.04 -0.95
CA MET A 342 13.11 -8.59 0.38
C MET A 342 12.51 -10.00 0.55
N LEU A 343 11.25 -10.18 0.15
CA LEU A 343 10.54 -11.47 0.22
C LEU A 343 11.02 -12.47 -0.84
N ALA A 344 11.39 -11.98 -2.03
CA ALA A 344 11.86 -12.82 -3.14
C ALA A 344 13.23 -13.48 -2.87
N LEU A 345 14.06 -12.86 -2.03
CA LEU A 345 15.30 -13.45 -1.51
C LEU A 345 15.06 -14.60 -0.51
N ARG A 346 13.79 -14.89 -0.16
CA ARG A 346 13.39 -15.96 0.75
C ARG A 346 14.20 -16.00 2.06
N PRO A 347 14.14 -14.94 2.88
CA PRO A 347 14.85 -14.88 4.15
C PRO A 347 14.32 -15.84 5.23
N ALA A 348 13.13 -16.43 5.03
CA ALA A 348 12.56 -17.51 5.84
C ALA A 348 12.24 -18.75 4.98
N PRO A 349 12.27 -19.97 5.54
CA PRO A 349 11.97 -21.19 4.80
C PRO A 349 10.50 -21.23 4.37
N VAL A 350 9.58 -20.80 5.25
CA VAL A 350 8.13 -20.67 4.98
C VAL A 350 7.75 -19.18 4.95
N GLN A 351 7.06 -18.76 3.89
CA GLN A 351 6.51 -17.41 3.78
C GLN A 351 5.00 -17.45 3.55
N VAL A 352 4.26 -16.66 4.33
CA VAL A 352 2.81 -16.60 4.32
C VAL A 352 2.38 -15.16 4.07
N THR A 353 1.40 -14.91 3.21
CA THR A 353 0.76 -13.60 3.12
C THR A 353 -0.53 -13.57 3.92
N TYR A 354 -0.79 -12.46 4.60
CA TYR A 354 -2.00 -12.29 5.40
C TYR A 354 -2.47 -10.84 5.42
N LEU A 355 -3.78 -10.66 5.21
CA LEU A 355 -4.57 -9.47 5.54
C LEU A 355 -4.30 -8.18 4.73
N GLY A 356 -3.03 -7.82 4.50
CA GLY A 356 -2.64 -6.55 3.87
C GLY A 356 -3.14 -6.38 2.44
N LEU A 357 -2.97 -7.41 1.62
CA LEU A 357 -3.52 -7.47 0.26
C LEU A 357 -4.69 -8.47 0.23
N PRO A 358 -5.92 -8.04 -0.04
CA PRO A 358 -7.07 -8.94 -0.17
C PRO A 358 -7.14 -9.58 -1.57
N ALA A 359 -6.03 -10.17 -2.01
CA ALA A 359 -5.85 -10.85 -3.30
C ALA A 359 -4.58 -11.73 -3.27
N THR A 360 -4.40 -12.53 -4.32
CA THR A 360 -3.13 -13.21 -4.60
C THR A 360 -1.97 -12.22 -4.77
N THR A 361 -0.80 -12.52 -4.20
CA THR A 361 0.42 -11.74 -4.43
C THR A 361 1.03 -12.02 -5.79
N GLY A 362 0.69 -13.12 -6.46
CA GLY A 362 1.32 -13.53 -7.71
C GLY A 362 2.83 -13.84 -7.60
N MET A 363 3.39 -13.83 -6.38
CA MET A 363 4.82 -14.01 -6.14
C MET A 363 5.11 -15.49 -5.85
N SER A 364 6.01 -16.10 -6.63
CA SER A 364 6.41 -17.51 -6.45
C SER A 364 7.16 -17.79 -5.13
N CYS A 365 7.62 -16.75 -4.45
CA CYS A 365 8.31 -16.86 -3.17
C CYS A 365 7.38 -16.88 -1.95
N ILE A 366 6.08 -16.60 -2.12
CA ILE A 366 5.09 -16.70 -1.04
C ILE A 366 4.40 -18.06 -1.16
N ASP A 367 4.45 -18.85 -0.09
CA ASP A 367 4.02 -20.25 -0.13
C ASP A 367 2.53 -20.39 0.18
N TYR A 368 2.02 -19.57 1.10
CA TYR A 368 0.66 -19.70 1.64
C TYR A 368 -0.07 -18.37 1.80
N VAL A 369 -1.40 -18.42 1.79
CA VAL A 369 -2.30 -17.30 2.11
C VAL A 369 -3.28 -17.74 3.19
N ILE A 370 -3.41 -16.95 4.26
CA ILE A 370 -4.42 -17.24 5.30
C ILE A 370 -5.81 -16.85 4.76
N ALA A 371 -6.74 -17.81 4.79
CA ALA A 371 -8.09 -17.68 4.25
C ALA A 371 -9.10 -18.50 5.06
N ASP A 372 -10.35 -18.53 4.61
CA ASP A 372 -11.37 -19.49 5.03
C ASP A 372 -12.11 -20.02 3.79
N ARG A 373 -12.95 -21.04 3.98
CA ARG A 373 -13.64 -21.72 2.87
C ARG A 373 -14.74 -20.89 2.21
N PHE A 374 -15.28 -19.89 2.90
CA PHE A 374 -16.20 -18.96 2.26
C PHE A 374 -15.42 -17.99 1.39
N LEU A 375 -14.32 -17.44 1.91
CA LEU A 375 -13.51 -16.42 1.26
C LEU A 375 -12.82 -16.92 -0.01
N ILE A 376 -12.12 -18.06 0.08
CA ILE A 376 -11.52 -18.75 -1.07
C ILE A 376 -12.09 -20.15 -1.14
N PRO A 377 -13.24 -20.34 -1.81
CA PRO A 377 -13.77 -21.67 -2.11
C PRO A 377 -12.71 -22.54 -2.81
N GLU A 378 -12.73 -23.85 -2.56
CA GLU A 378 -11.75 -24.79 -3.15
C GLU A 378 -11.73 -24.73 -4.68
N GLU A 379 -12.88 -24.46 -5.31
CA GLU A 379 -13.01 -24.25 -6.76
C GLU A 379 -12.21 -23.05 -7.30
N TYR A 380 -11.97 -22.03 -6.47
CA TYR A 380 -11.21 -20.83 -6.85
C TYR A 380 -9.77 -20.85 -6.36
N ALA A 381 -9.37 -21.83 -5.56
CA ALA A 381 -8.00 -21.94 -5.03
C ALA A 381 -6.94 -21.99 -6.15
N GLY A 382 -7.28 -22.53 -7.33
CA GLY A 382 -6.40 -22.55 -8.51
C GLY A 382 -6.06 -21.15 -9.07
N ASN A 383 -6.81 -20.12 -8.68
CA ASN A 383 -6.56 -18.73 -9.08
C ASN A 383 -5.65 -17.97 -8.10
N TYR A 384 -5.00 -18.66 -7.16
CA TYR A 384 -4.04 -18.07 -6.24
C TYR A 384 -2.66 -18.72 -6.46
N SER A 385 -1.59 -17.93 -6.38
CA SER A 385 -0.23 -18.50 -6.46
C SER A 385 0.12 -19.26 -5.19
N GLU A 386 -0.41 -18.78 -4.07
CA GLU A 386 -0.24 -19.29 -2.73
C GLU A 386 -1.26 -20.39 -2.44
N LYS A 387 -0.88 -21.33 -1.58
CA LYS A 387 -1.81 -22.34 -1.08
C LYS A 387 -2.66 -21.76 0.07
N PRO A 388 -3.99 -21.84 0.03
CA PRO A 388 -4.82 -21.39 1.14
C PRO A 388 -4.56 -22.20 2.42
N ILE A 389 -4.32 -21.51 3.54
CA ILE A 389 -4.45 -22.04 4.89
C ILE A 389 -5.87 -21.73 5.34
N TYR A 390 -6.73 -22.76 5.40
CA TYR A 390 -8.13 -22.59 5.77
C TYR A 390 -8.30 -22.54 7.28
N MET A 391 -8.48 -21.33 7.79
CA MET A 391 -8.96 -21.09 9.15
C MET A 391 -10.34 -21.75 9.33
N PRO A 392 -10.60 -22.38 10.49
CA PRO A 392 -11.81 -23.16 10.69
C PRO A 392 -13.08 -22.31 10.80
N ASP A 393 -12.97 -21.08 11.30
CA ASP A 393 -14.12 -20.22 11.59
C ASP A 393 -14.20 -19.00 10.65
N VAL A 394 -13.14 -18.18 10.59
CA VAL A 394 -13.06 -16.96 9.76
C VAL A 394 -11.60 -16.62 9.47
N TYR A 395 -11.31 -16.00 8.32
CA TYR A 395 -9.95 -15.59 7.95
C TYR A 395 -9.45 -14.34 8.69
N GLN A 396 -10.36 -13.42 9.00
CA GLN A 396 -10.00 -12.09 9.49
C GLN A 396 -10.05 -12.03 11.02
N VAL A 397 -8.92 -11.67 11.60
CA VAL A 397 -8.82 -11.41 13.04
C VAL A 397 -9.39 -10.05 13.42
N SER A 398 -9.71 -9.86 14.70
CA SER A 398 -10.27 -8.62 15.23
C SER A 398 -9.58 -8.20 16.53
N ASP A 399 -9.60 -6.91 16.83
CA ASP A 399 -9.17 -6.36 18.13
C ASP A 399 -10.39 -6.09 19.01
N ARG A 400 -10.55 -6.89 20.06
CA ARG A 400 -11.64 -6.72 21.04
C ARG A 400 -11.37 -5.58 22.02
N LYS A 401 -10.13 -5.09 22.09
CA LYS A 401 -9.70 -4.01 22.99
C LYS A 401 -9.82 -2.62 22.36
N ARG A 402 -10.38 -2.52 21.15
CA ARG A 402 -10.58 -1.24 20.46
C ARG A 402 -11.40 -0.27 21.32
N LEU A 403 -10.91 0.96 21.41
CA LEU A 403 -11.57 2.03 22.15
C LEU A 403 -12.72 2.60 21.32
N CYS A 404 -13.82 2.95 21.99
CA CYS A 404 -14.94 3.67 21.40
C CYS A 404 -15.16 4.97 22.16
N ALA A 405 -15.21 6.09 21.43
CA ALA A 405 -15.57 7.38 22.00
C ALA A 405 -17.06 7.42 22.37
N PRO A 406 -17.52 8.43 23.13
CA PRO A 406 -18.94 8.66 23.34
C PRO A 406 -19.71 8.82 22.02
N ALA A 407 -20.91 8.24 21.97
CA ALA A 407 -21.79 8.30 20.81
C ALA A 407 -22.11 9.76 20.41
N PRO A 408 -21.91 10.14 19.14
CA PRO A 408 -22.36 11.44 18.64
C PRO A 408 -23.89 11.43 18.45
N THR A 409 -24.47 12.61 18.23
CA THR A 409 -25.89 12.74 17.88
C THR A 409 -26.07 12.83 16.36
N ARG A 410 -27.25 12.44 15.85
CA ARG A 410 -27.61 12.62 14.43
C ARG A 410 -27.37 14.06 13.95
N LYS A 411 -27.81 15.05 14.73
CA LYS A 411 -27.62 16.48 14.45
C LYS A 411 -26.14 16.86 14.29
N HIS A 412 -25.27 16.38 15.19
CA HIS A 412 -23.83 16.66 15.12
C HIS A 412 -23.19 16.06 13.86
N CYS A 413 -23.71 14.93 13.40
CA CYS A 413 -23.25 14.25 12.19
C CYS A 413 -23.92 14.74 10.89
N GLY A 414 -24.75 15.79 10.94
CA GLY A 414 -25.49 16.30 9.77
C GLY A 414 -26.57 15.35 9.26
N LEU A 415 -26.98 14.37 10.06
CA LEU A 415 -28.06 13.43 9.73
C LEU A 415 -29.43 14.03 10.09
N PRO A 416 -30.50 13.65 9.36
CA PRO A 416 -31.86 14.02 9.72
C PRO A 416 -32.23 13.45 11.10
N ALA A 417 -33.13 14.13 11.81
CA ALA A 417 -33.60 13.66 13.12
C ALA A 417 -34.30 12.29 13.00
N GLU A 418 -35.16 12.16 11.99
CA GLU A 418 -35.95 10.96 11.70
C GLU A 418 -35.57 10.35 10.35
N GLY A 419 -35.99 9.12 10.12
CA GLY A 419 -35.74 8.38 8.88
C GLY A 419 -34.61 7.36 8.99
N PHE A 420 -34.58 6.47 8.00
CA PHE A 420 -33.65 5.35 7.95
C PHE A 420 -32.29 5.79 7.43
N VAL A 421 -31.21 5.45 8.13
CA VAL A 421 -29.85 5.84 7.76
C VAL A 421 -29.10 4.62 7.21
N PHE A 422 -28.97 4.55 5.89
CA PHE A 422 -28.01 3.66 5.26
C PHE A 422 -26.60 4.24 5.42
N CYS A 423 -25.57 3.41 5.53
CA CYS A 423 -24.19 3.89 5.49
C CYS A 423 -23.27 3.03 4.62
N SER A 424 -22.21 3.64 4.10
CA SER A 424 -21.05 2.95 3.54
C SER A 424 -19.82 3.78 3.84
N PHE A 425 -19.02 3.36 4.83
CA PHE A 425 -17.80 4.07 5.24
C PHE A 425 -16.53 3.53 4.56
N ASN A 426 -16.72 2.92 3.40
CA ASN A 426 -15.63 2.38 2.59
C ASN A 426 -14.82 3.51 1.93
N ASN A 427 -13.58 3.19 1.53
CA ASN A 427 -12.82 4.09 0.67
C ASN A 427 -13.55 4.27 -0.67
N ASN A 428 -13.58 5.50 -1.20
CA ASN A 428 -14.39 5.85 -2.38
C ASN A 428 -14.03 5.06 -3.65
N TYR A 429 -12.78 4.58 -3.77
CA TYR A 429 -12.37 3.73 -4.89
C TYR A 429 -13.06 2.36 -4.92
N LYS A 430 -13.80 1.97 -3.87
CA LYS A 430 -14.62 0.75 -3.86
C LYS A 430 -16.01 0.97 -4.44
N TYR A 431 -16.39 2.21 -4.73
CA TYR A 431 -17.68 2.55 -5.32
C TYR A 431 -17.60 2.41 -6.84
N THR A 432 -18.50 1.61 -7.40
CA THR A 432 -18.67 1.48 -8.84
C THR A 432 -19.99 2.12 -9.27
N PRO A 433 -20.13 2.52 -10.55
CA PRO A 433 -21.40 3.02 -11.09
C PRO A 433 -22.57 2.09 -10.81
N GLU A 434 -22.39 0.77 -10.93
CA GLU A 434 -23.45 -0.22 -10.80
C GLU A 434 -23.95 -0.35 -9.36
N VAL A 435 -23.04 -0.36 -8.37
CA VAL A 435 -23.43 -0.36 -6.95
C VAL A 435 -24.06 0.97 -6.57
N PHE A 436 -23.57 2.08 -7.13
CA PHE A 436 -24.15 3.40 -6.89
C PHE A 436 -25.56 3.53 -7.48
N ASP A 437 -25.82 2.96 -8.66
CA ASP A 437 -27.16 2.84 -9.24
C ASP A 437 -28.11 2.11 -8.28
N ALA A 438 -27.66 0.97 -7.74
CA ALA A 438 -28.42 0.21 -6.75
C ALA A 438 -28.74 1.02 -5.50
N TRP A 439 -27.78 1.76 -4.98
CA TRP A 439 -28.00 2.66 -3.84
C TRP A 439 -29.01 3.76 -4.16
N MET A 440 -28.99 4.35 -5.36
CA MET A 440 -29.98 5.35 -5.76
C MET A 440 -31.39 4.74 -5.86
N ASN A 441 -31.49 3.50 -6.34
CA ASN A 441 -32.75 2.76 -6.39
C ASN A 441 -33.30 2.47 -4.99
N ILE A 442 -32.45 2.03 -4.06
CA ILE A 442 -32.80 1.83 -2.64
C ILE A 442 -33.34 3.12 -2.03
N LEU A 443 -32.62 4.25 -2.18
CA LEU A 443 -33.04 5.54 -1.64
C LEU A 443 -34.38 6.02 -2.22
N ARG A 444 -34.65 5.72 -3.49
CA ARG A 444 -35.93 6.03 -4.16
C ARG A 444 -37.08 5.19 -3.59
N ARG A 445 -36.84 3.91 -3.29
CA ARG A 445 -37.81 2.96 -2.73
C ARG A 445 -38.03 3.13 -1.23
N VAL A 446 -37.14 3.84 -0.53
CA VAL A 446 -37.27 4.15 0.90
C VAL A 446 -37.30 5.67 1.11
N PRO A 447 -38.46 6.33 0.93
CA PRO A 447 -38.59 7.78 1.11
C PRO A 447 -38.14 8.23 2.52
N GLY A 448 -37.46 9.38 2.58
CA GLY A 448 -36.98 9.94 3.85
C GLY A 448 -35.71 9.28 4.41
N SER A 449 -35.19 8.22 3.80
CA SER A 449 -33.90 7.63 4.18
C SER A 449 -32.72 8.49 3.72
N VAL A 450 -31.52 8.31 4.28
CA VAL A 450 -30.30 8.94 3.74
C VAL A 450 -29.20 7.90 3.56
N LEU A 451 -28.24 8.18 2.69
CA LEU A 451 -27.03 7.39 2.54
C LEU A 451 -25.84 8.18 3.09
N TRP A 452 -25.24 7.64 4.14
CA TRP A 452 -24.10 8.26 4.82
C TRP A 452 -22.79 7.65 4.35
N LEU A 453 -21.99 8.42 3.62
CA LEU A 453 -20.76 8.00 2.98
C LEU A 453 -19.52 8.60 3.65
N LEU A 454 -18.38 7.95 3.52
CA LEU A 454 -17.09 8.57 3.84
C LEU A 454 -16.72 9.60 2.76
N SER A 455 -16.40 10.82 3.18
CA SER A 455 -15.69 11.81 2.35
C SER A 455 -14.19 11.66 2.57
N ASP A 456 -13.56 10.77 1.79
CA ASP A 456 -12.10 10.59 1.87
C ASP A 456 -11.34 11.74 1.22
N ASN A 457 -11.97 12.38 0.23
CA ASN A 457 -11.42 13.50 -0.53
C ASN A 457 -12.55 14.35 -1.14
N PRO A 458 -12.34 15.67 -1.32
CA PRO A 458 -13.38 16.58 -1.78
C PRO A 458 -13.85 16.31 -3.22
N TRP A 459 -12.96 15.81 -4.08
CA TRP A 459 -13.30 15.49 -5.48
C TRP A 459 -14.28 14.31 -5.59
N ALA A 460 -14.12 13.28 -4.76
CA ALA A 460 -15.06 12.16 -4.70
C ALA A 460 -16.45 12.62 -4.23
N GLN A 461 -16.52 13.46 -3.19
CA GLN A 461 -17.77 14.03 -2.72
C GLN A 461 -18.49 14.80 -3.84
N ALA A 462 -17.79 15.70 -4.53
CA ALA A 462 -18.36 16.48 -5.63
C ALA A 462 -18.81 15.58 -6.81
N SER A 463 -18.04 14.53 -7.13
CA SER A 463 -18.41 13.57 -8.17
C SER A 463 -19.65 12.76 -7.79
N LEU A 464 -19.71 12.21 -6.58
CA LEU A 464 -20.87 11.44 -6.11
C LEU A 464 -22.15 12.27 -6.04
N GLN A 465 -22.07 13.55 -5.64
CA GLN A 465 -23.21 14.47 -5.66
C GLN A 465 -23.72 14.73 -7.09
N ARG A 466 -22.81 14.92 -8.04
CA ARG A 466 -23.14 15.08 -9.47
C ARG A 466 -23.73 13.80 -10.07
N GLU A 467 -23.17 12.64 -9.73
CA GLU A 467 -23.68 11.33 -10.16
C GLU A 467 -25.08 11.05 -9.58
N ALA A 468 -25.36 11.46 -8.34
CA ALA A 468 -26.68 11.37 -7.72
C ALA A 468 -27.69 12.28 -8.46
N ALA A 469 -27.33 13.54 -8.69
CA ALA A 469 -28.17 14.48 -9.43
C ALA A 469 -28.49 13.99 -10.85
N ALA A 470 -27.50 13.42 -11.55
CA ALA A 470 -27.69 12.82 -12.87
C ALA A 470 -28.69 11.65 -12.87
N ARG A 471 -28.88 10.97 -11.74
CA ARG A 471 -29.86 9.88 -11.53
C ARG A 471 -31.19 10.36 -10.94
N GLY A 472 -31.39 11.68 -10.88
CA GLY A 472 -32.58 12.30 -10.30
C GLY A 472 -32.69 12.16 -8.79
N MET A 473 -31.58 11.92 -8.09
CA MET A 473 -31.53 11.90 -6.63
C MET A 473 -31.09 13.25 -6.09
N ALA A 474 -31.83 13.77 -5.10
CA ALA A 474 -31.48 15.01 -4.43
C ALA A 474 -30.12 14.87 -3.71
N PRO A 475 -29.11 15.73 -3.97
CA PRO A 475 -27.78 15.62 -3.37
C PRO A 475 -27.77 15.58 -1.84
N GLU A 476 -28.77 16.18 -1.20
CA GLU A 476 -28.94 16.23 0.27
C GLU A 476 -29.30 14.86 0.86
N ARG A 477 -29.72 13.89 0.03
CA ARG A 477 -29.91 12.49 0.44
C ARG A 477 -28.58 11.75 0.63
N LEU A 478 -27.48 12.32 0.13
CA LEU A 478 -26.12 11.88 0.41
C LEU A 478 -25.53 12.75 1.54
N VAL A 479 -25.28 12.13 2.69
CA VAL A 479 -24.59 12.76 3.81
C VAL A 479 -23.15 12.27 3.81
N PHE A 480 -22.20 13.13 4.19
CA PHE A 480 -20.78 12.83 4.13
C PHE A 480 -20.13 12.94 5.51
N ALA A 481 -19.47 11.86 5.95
CA ALA A 481 -18.67 11.83 7.16
C ALA A 481 -17.22 12.18 6.82
N GLU A 482 -16.60 13.09 7.55
CA GLU A 482 -15.16 13.36 7.43
C GLU A 482 -14.34 12.27 8.10
N ARG A 483 -13.05 12.15 7.73
CA ARG A 483 -12.12 11.28 8.47
C ARG A 483 -12.04 11.68 9.94
N ALA A 484 -11.97 10.68 10.80
CA ALA A 484 -11.86 10.86 12.24
C ALA A 484 -10.87 9.85 12.82
N LEU A 485 -10.46 10.07 14.06
CA LEU A 485 -9.67 9.09 14.81
C LEU A 485 -10.46 7.79 14.98
N PRO A 486 -9.80 6.63 15.14
CA PRO A 486 -10.48 5.34 15.22
C PRO A 486 -11.66 5.27 16.17
N GLU A 487 -11.45 5.70 17.41
CA GLU A 487 -12.46 5.69 18.47
C GLU A 487 -13.66 6.58 18.14
N GLN A 488 -13.45 7.66 17.39
CA GLN A 488 -14.49 8.60 16.99
C GLN A 488 -15.31 8.08 15.80
N TYR A 489 -14.68 7.46 14.80
CA TYR A 489 -15.45 6.85 13.71
C TYR A 489 -16.21 5.61 14.20
N LEU A 490 -15.63 4.81 15.11
CA LEU A 490 -16.33 3.67 15.72
C LEU A 490 -17.61 4.11 16.41
N ALA A 491 -17.55 5.23 17.16
CA ALA A 491 -18.70 5.80 17.85
C ALA A 491 -19.84 6.19 16.90
N ARG A 492 -19.57 6.46 15.62
CA ARG A 492 -20.61 6.81 14.63
C ARG A 492 -21.50 5.63 14.25
N TYR A 493 -21.03 4.39 14.37
CA TYR A 493 -21.80 3.20 14.00
C TYR A 493 -23.04 2.96 14.86
N VAL A 494 -23.22 3.69 15.96
CA VAL A 494 -24.48 3.67 16.72
C VAL A 494 -25.64 4.35 15.99
N LEU A 495 -25.37 5.16 14.96
CA LEU A 495 -26.36 5.97 14.26
C LEU A 495 -26.95 5.37 12.98
N PRO A 496 -26.17 4.72 12.08
CA PRO A 496 -26.75 4.12 10.87
C PRO A 496 -27.56 2.88 11.22
N ASP A 497 -28.62 2.61 10.46
CA ASP A 497 -29.52 1.48 10.63
C ASP A 497 -29.01 0.21 9.91
N LEU A 498 -28.50 0.38 8.68
CA LEU A 498 -27.95 -0.70 7.83
C LEU A 498 -26.68 -0.23 7.11
N PHE A 499 -25.65 -1.06 7.11
CA PHE A 499 -24.45 -0.86 6.30
C PHE A 499 -24.64 -1.50 4.92
N LEU A 500 -24.49 -0.70 3.88
CA LEU A 500 -24.50 -1.11 2.48
C LEU A 500 -23.06 -1.33 2.01
N ASP A 501 -22.71 -2.60 1.79
CA ASP A 501 -21.40 -2.97 1.31
C ASP A 501 -21.19 -2.65 -0.18
N THR A 502 -19.95 -2.79 -0.63
CA THR A 502 -19.49 -2.48 -1.98
C THR A 502 -19.10 -3.74 -2.74
N PHE A 503 -19.16 -3.67 -4.07
CA PHE A 503 -18.79 -4.76 -4.98
C PHE A 503 -18.08 -4.15 -6.19
N PRO A 504 -17.03 -4.80 -6.77
CA PRO A 504 -16.47 -6.11 -6.43
C PRO A 504 -15.44 -6.08 -5.29
N PHE A 505 -15.21 -4.93 -4.67
CA PHE A 505 -14.33 -4.84 -3.50
C PHE A 505 -15.16 -4.58 -2.25
N ASN A 506 -15.43 -5.62 -1.46
CA ASN A 506 -16.18 -5.52 -0.20
C ASN A 506 -15.44 -4.70 0.86
N ALA A 507 -16.18 -4.31 1.88
CA ALA A 507 -15.68 -3.92 3.18
C ALA A 507 -14.91 -5.07 3.84
N GLY A 508 -13.75 -4.73 4.40
CA GLY A 508 -12.94 -5.64 5.22
C GLY A 508 -13.00 -5.16 6.67
N THR A 509 -11.99 -4.39 7.09
CA THR A 509 -11.94 -3.74 8.41
C THR A 509 -13.22 -2.98 8.74
N THR A 510 -13.78 -2.22 7.79
CA THR A 510 -15.01 -1.45 7.98
C THR A 510 -16.25 -2.32 8.23
N ALA A 511 -16.31 -3.53 7.67
CA ALA A 511 -17.38 -4.49 7.97
C ALA A 511 -17.14 -5.12 9.35
N ASN A 512 -15.90 -5.46 9.69
CA ASN A 512 -15.56 -5.95 11.04
C ASN A 512 -15.98 -4.95 12.13
N ASP A 513 -15.70 -3.67 11.90
CA ASP A 513 -16.07 -2.57 12.80
C ASP A 513 -17.58 -2.36 12.87
N ALA A 514 -18.28 -2.36 11.73
CA ALA A 514 -19.73 -2.24 11.68
C ALA A 514 -20.40 -3.37 12.48
N LEU A 515 -20.02 -4.63 12.23
CA LEU A 515 -20.56 -5.80 12.91
C LEU A 515 -20.25 -5.76 14.42
N TRP A 516 -19.06 -5.32 14.82
CA TRP A 516 -18.70 -5.16 16.24
C TRP A 516 -19.53 -4.10 16.95
N MET A 517 -19.83 -3.01 16.25
CA MET A 517 -20.68 -1.95 16.76
C MET A 517 -22.17 -2.27 16.63
N GLY A 518 -22.53 -3.48 16.19
CA GLY A 518 -23.91 -3.97 16.11
C GLY A 518 -24.69 -3.44 14.91
N VAL A 519 -24.01 -2.99 13.85
CA VAL A 519 -24.64 -2.56 12.60
C VAL A 519 -24.70 -3.75 11.64
N PRO A 520 -25.89 -4.17 11.18
CA PRO A 520 -25.99 -5.20 10.16
C PRO A 520 -25.33 -4.73 8.85
N VAL A 521 -24.60 -5.64 8.22
CA VAL A 521 -23.92 -5.41 6.93
C VAL A 521 -24.62 -6.24 5.87
N LEU A 522 -25.15 -5.60 4.84
CA LEU A 522 -25.69 -6.26 3.65
C LEU A 522 -24.62 -6.26 2.57
N THR A 523 -24.30 -7.43 2.00
CA THR A 523 -23.23 -7.56 1.00
C THR A 523 -23.67 -8.28 -0.26
N LEU A 524 -23.05 -7.90 -1.38
CA LEU A 524 -23.07 -8.63 -2.64
C LEU A 524 -21.77 -9.42 -2.77
N THR A 525 -21.89 -10.74 -2.83
CA THR A 525 -20.76 -11.67 -2.89
C THR A 525 -20.45 -12.10 -4.32
N GLY A 526 -19.15 -12.04 -4.68
CA GLY A 526 -18.61 -12.42 -5.99
C GLY A 526 -17.75 -13.68 -5.97
N ARG A 527 -16.74 -13.71 -6.83
CA ARG A 527 -15.80 -14.83 -7.03
C ARG A 527 -14.41 -14.57 -6.41
N SER A 528 -13.94 -13.33 -6.46
CA SER A 528 -12.61 -12.93 -5.98
C SER A 528 -12.55 -12.79 -4.46
N PHE A 529 -11.36 -12.88 -3.86
CA PHE A 529 -11.15 -12.66 -2.42
C PHE A 529 -11.81 -11.36 -1.95
N ALA A 530 -11.51 -10.26 -2.65
CA ALA A 530 -12.00 -8.92 -2.33
C ALA A 530 -13.53 -8.84 -2.36
N ALA A 531 -14.21 -9.61 -3.22
CA ALA A 531 -15.66 -9.64 -3.37
C ALA A 531 -16.36 -10.62 -2.41
N ARG A 532 -15.62 -11.28 -1.52
CA ARG A 532 -16.14 -12.31 -0.60
C ARG A 532 -15.82 -12.04 0.86
N MET A 533 -15.09 -10.96 1.16
CA MET A 533 -14.64 -10.62 2.51
C MET A 533 -15.80 -10.44 3.49
N ALA A 534 -16.80 -9.62 3.15
CA ALA A 534 -17.91 -9.35 4.05
C ALA A 534 -18.81 -10.59 4.23
N GLY A 535 -19.00 -11.36 3.16
CA GLY A 535 -19.75 -12.63 3.25
C GLY A 535 -19.08 -13.65 4.17
N ALA A 536 -17.74 -13.69 4.22
CA ALA A 536 -17.01 -14.54 5.17
C ALA A 536 -17.27 -14.10 6.62
N LEU A 537 -17.26 -12.79 6.90
CA LEU A 537 -17.58 -12.26 8.23
C LEU A 537 -19.04 -12.58 8.63
N LEU A 538 -19.99 -12.41 7.71
CA LEU A 538 -21.41 -12.70 7.94
C LEU A 538 -21.66 -14.20 8.17
N THR A 539 -20.93 -15.06 7.48
CA THR A 539 -20.97 -16.51 7.72
C THR A 539 -20.54 -16.84 9.14
N ALA A 540 -19.43 -16.26 9.61
CA ALA A 540 -18.95 -16.43 10.98
C ALA A 540 -19.86 -15.77 12.03
N ALA A 541 -20.60 -14.73 11.65
CA ALA A 541 -21.64 -14.10 12.48
C ALA A 541 -22.96 -14.91 12.50
N GLY A 542 -23.12 -15.93 11.65
CA GLY A 542 -24.38 -16.67 11.52
C GLY A 542 -25.51 -15.85 10.89
N LEU A 543 -25.19 -14.98 9.92
CA LEU A 543 -26.12 -14.10 9.22
C LEU A 543 -26.10 -14.31 7.68
N PRO A 544 -26.30 -15.55 7.18
CA PRO A 544 -26.27 -15.84 5.74
C PRO A 544 -27.36 -15.10 4.95
N GLU A 545 -28.44 -14.66 5.59
CA GLU A 545 -29.54 -13.91 4.97
C GLU A 545 -29.14 -12.49 4.52
N LEU A 546 -27.98 -11.99 4.97
CA LEU A 546 -27.41 -10.70 4.56
C LEU A 546 -26.37 -10.84 3.42
N ILE A 547 -26.24 -12.04 2.85
CA ILE A 547 -25.35 -12.35 1.73
C ILE A 547 -26.20 -12.50 0.47
N THR A 548 -26.03 -11.59 -0.50
CA THR A 548 -26.70 -11.63 -1.80
C THR A 548 -25.72 -11.95 -2.93
N TYR A 549 -26.23 -12.33 -4.10
CA TYR A 549 -25.43 -12.83 -5.23
C TYR A 549 -25.71 -12.10 -6.55
N ASP A 550 -26.62 -11.13 -6.52
CA ASP A 550 -26.89 -10.22 -7.62
C ASP A 550 -27.38 -8.86 -7.09
N LEU A 551 -27.30 -7.84 -7.94
CA LEU A 551 -27.66 -6.46 -7.59
C LEU A 551 -29.15 -6.31 -7.25
N GLN A 552 -30.04 -7.06 -7.91
CA GLN A 552 -31.48 -6.93 -7.66
C GLN A 552 -31.84 -7.48 -6.28
N ALA A 553 -31.34 -8.67 -5.92
CA ALA A 553 -31.50 -9.25 -4.60
C ALA A 553 -30.87 -8.36 -3.51
N TYR A 554 -29.73 -7.72 -3.80
CA TYR A 554 -29.11 -6.72 -2.93
C TYR A 554 -30.05 -5.53 -2.66
N GLU A 555 -30.62 -4.94 -3.72
CA GLU A 555 -31.57 -3.83 -3.59
C GLU A 555 -32.83 -4.24 -2.82
N ASP A 556 -33.41 -5.38 -3.17
CA ASP A 556 -34.65 -5.87 -2.57
C ASP A 556 -34.47 -6.16 -1.08
N LYS A 557 -33.35 -6.78 -0.69
CA LYS A 557 -33.04 -7.03 0.72
C LYS A 557 -32.83 -5.73 1.50
N ALA A 558 -32.15 -4.73 0.93
CA ALA A 558 -31.97 -3.44 1.59
C ALA A 558 -33.31 -2.75 1.85
N VAL A 559 -34.22 -2.77 0.87
CA VAL A 559 -35.55 -2.17 0.98
C VAL A 559 -36.42 -2.96 1.95
N GLU A 560 -36.39 -4.29 1.92
CA GLU A 560 -37.08 -5.16 2.88
C GLU A 560 -36.66 -4.83 4.32
N LEU A 561 -35.36 -4.77 4.60
CA LEU A 561 -34.83 -4.48 5.94
C LEU A 561 -35.20 -3.07 6.43
N ALA A 562 -35.26 -2.11 5.51
CA ALA A 562 -35.59 -0.73 5.84
C ALA A 562 -37.09 -0.48 6.03
N THR A 563 -37.94 -1.29 5.38
CA THR A 563 -39.41 -1.13 5.44
C THR A 563 -40.08 -2.08 6.42
N THR A 564 -39.38 -3.13 6.87
CA THR A 564 -39.89 -4.09 7.85
C THR A 564 -39.63 -3.60 9.27
N PRO A 565 -40.68 -3.30 10.08
CA PRO A 565 -40.50 -2.80 11.43
C PRO A 565 -39.66 -3.74 12.31
N GLY A 566 -38.64 -3.16 12.94
CA GLY A 566 -37.75 -3.85 13.86
C GLY A 566 -36.81 -4.89 13.24
N ALA A 567 -36.74 -5.02 11.90
CA ALA A 567 -35.85 -5.98 11.25
C ALA A 567 -34.38 -5.71 11.59
N CYS A 568 -33.92 -4.46 11.41
CA CYS A 568 -32.56 -4.09 11.78
C CYS A 568 -32.31 -4.21 13.28
N LEU A 569 -33.28 -3.89 14.15
CA LEU A 569 -33.16 -4.04 15.60
C LEU A 569 -32.88 -5.49 16.00
N ARG A 570 -33.62 -6.46 15.45
CA ARG A 570 -33.39 -7.89 15.71
C ARG A 570 -31.99 -8.33 15.27
N LEU A 571 -31.50 -7.81 14.14
CA LEU A 571 -30.13 -8.07 13.69
C LEU A 571 -29.09 -7.47 14.64
N ARG A 572 -29.36 -6.30 15.24
CA ARG A 572 -28.46 -5.73 16.28
C ARG A 572 -28.41 -6.60 17.52
N GLU A 573 -29.56 -7.05 18.02
CA GLU A 573 -29.66 -7.95 19.17
C GLU A 573 -28.88 -9.25 18.93
N HIS A 574 -28.96 -9.81 17.71
CA HIS A 574 -28.13 -10.95 17.31
C HIS A 574 -26.63 -10.61 17.33
N LEU A 575 -26.24 -9.47 16.76
CA LEU A 575 -24.83 -9.04 16.73
C LEU A 575 -24.27 -8.75 18.13
N GLU A 576 -25.09 -8.33 19.09
CA GLU A 576 -24.68 -8.23 20.49
C GLU A 576 -24.29 -9.60 21.08
N ALA A 577 -25.07 -10.65 20.77
CA ALA A 577 -24.74 -12.02 21.16
C ALA A 577 -23.48 -12.52 20.45
N VAL A 578 -23.30 -12.22 19.15
CA VAL A 578 -22.09 -12.54 18.38
C VAL A 578 -20.86 -11.84 18.98
N ARG A 579 -20.98 -10.57 19.39
CA ARG A 579 -19.88 -9.86 20.04
C ARG A 579 -19.48 -10.47 21.37
N ALA A 580 -20.46 -10.92 22.15
CA ALA A 580 -20.21 -11.51 23.47
C ALA A 580 -19.62 -12.92 23.38
N ASN A 581 -20.10 -13.77 22.47
CA ASN A 581 -19.84 -15.21 22.50
C ASN A 581 -19.54 -15.84 21.12
N GLY A 582 -19.61 -15.07 20.04
CA GLY A 582 -19.48 -15.57 18.67
C GLY A 582 -18.02 -15.76 18.23
N VAL A 583 -17.82 -16.68 17.30
CA VAL A 583 -16.48 -17.01 16.76
C VAL A 583 -15.86 -15.86 15.96
N LEU A 584 -16.66 -14.98 15.36
CA LEU A 584 -16.20 -13.84 14.57
C LEU A 584 -15.25 -12.92 15.36
N PHE A 585 -15.48 -12.77 16.66
CA PHE A 585 -14.70 -11.88 17.51
C PHE A 585 -13.90 -12.62 18.59
N ASP A 586 -13.83 -13.95 18.58
CA ASP A 586 -13.02 -14.72 19.53
C ASP A 586 -11.54 -14.75 19.12
N THR A 587 -10.83 -13.64 19.34
CA THR A 587 -9.40 -13.49 19.00
C THR A 587 -8.50 -14.54 19.67
N PRO A 588 -8.69 -14.95 20.94
CA PRO A 588 -7.95 -16.05 21.55
C PRO A 588 -8.14 -17.38 20.84
N ARG A 589 -9.36 -17.71 20.41
CA ARG A 589 -9.60 -18.90 19.59
C ARG A 589 -8.93 -18.76 18.23
N PHE A 590 -9.03 -17.60 17.59
CA PHE A 590 -8.34 -17.32 16.32
C PHE A 590 -6.82 -17.56 16.46
N ALA A 591 -6.19 -17.01 17.49
CA ALA A 591 -4.75 -17.14 17.74
C ALA A 591 -4.34 -18.63 17.90
N ARG A 592 -5.06 -19.39 18.73
CA ARG A 592 -4.79 -20.83 18.91
C ARG A 592 -4.95 -21.62 17.60
N ASN A 593 -5.98 -21.32 16.82
CA ASN A 593 -6.22 -21.99 15.55
C ASN A 593 -5.12 -21.65 14.53
N LEU A 594 -4.71 -20.37 14.47
CA LEU A 594 -3.64 -19.92 13.59
C LEU A 594 -2.34 -20.64 13.94
N GLU A 595 -1.97 -20.66 15.22
CA GLU A 595 -0.77 -21.34 15.71
C GLU A 595 -0.76 -22.83 15.35
N GLN A 596 -1.90 -23.51 15.48
CA GLN A 596 -2.03 -24.91 15.08
C GLN A 596 -1.80 -25.11 13.58
N GLU A 597 -2.34 -24.23 12.73
CA GLU A 597 -2.09 -24.30 11.29
C GLU A 597 -0.64 -23.98 10.95
N LEU A 598 -0.03 -22.96 11.57
CA LEU A 598 1.37 -22.59 11.35
C LEU A 598 2.33 -23.72 11.72
N ILE A 599 2.07 -24.44 12.83
CA ILE A 599 2.89 -25.60 13.24
C ILE A 599 2.88 -26.70 12.17
N LYS A 600 1.76 -26.93 11.47
CA LYS A 600 1.66 -27.95 10.43
C LYS A 600 2.49 -27.64 9.18
N LEU A 601 2.88 -26.38 8.97
CA LEU A 601 3.69 -25.96 7.82
C LEU A 601 5.16 -26.33 7.98
N LEU A 602 5.62 -26.57 9.21
CA LEU A 602 7.02 -26.86 9.50
C LEU A 602 7.34 -28.33 9.27
N PRO A 603 8.57 -28.67 8.82
CA PRO A 603 9.01 -30.05 8.70
C PRO A 603 8.84 -30.79 10.04
N GLN A 604 8.21 -31.97 10.01
CA GLN A 604 8.09 -32.78 11.22
C GLN A 604 9.48 -33.20 11.70
N LYS A 605 9.75 -33.03 13.00
CA LYS A 605 10.99 -33.51 13.64
C LYS A 605 11.09 -35.02 13.41
N SER A 606 11.89 -35.47 12.46
CA SER A 606 12.25 -36.87 12.35
C SER A 606 12.93 -37.26 13.66
N GLN A 607 12.34 -38.19 14.40
CA GLN A 607 13.02 -38.85 15.52
C GLN A 607 14.23 -39.57 14.93
N CYS A 608 15.40 -38.95 15.00
CA CYS A 608 16.65 -39.68 14.84
C CYS A 608 16.72 -40.59 16.08
N PRO A 609 16.82 -41.92 15.93
CA PRO A 609 17.06 -42.79 17.07
C PRO A 609 18.31 -42.29 17.77
N LEU A 610 18.19 -41.95 19.06
CA LEU A 610 19.35 -41.83 19.92
C LEU A 610 20.11 -43.14 19.75
N ASN A 611 21.32 -43.08 19.18
CA ASN A 611 22.22 -44.22 19.17
C ASN A 611 22.39 -44.62 20.64
N GLU A 612 21.76 -45.74 21.01
CA GLU A 612 22.08 -46.45 22.24
C GLU A 612 23.57 -46.77 22.14
N SER A 613 24.32 -46.11 23.02
CA SER A 613 25.66 -46.50 23.43
C SER A 613 25.64 -47.99 23.74
N THR A 614 26.26 -48.79 22.87
CA THR A 614 26.65 -50.15 23.19
C THR A 614 27.99 -50.08 23.92
N GLU A 615 28.01 -50.74 25.07
CA GLU A 615 29.12 -50.95 26.00
C GLU A 615 30.41 -51.46 25.34
#